data_AF-A0ABD1RDN9-F1
#
_entry.id   AF-A0ABD1RDN9-F1
#
_cell.length_a   1.000
_cell.length_b   1.000
_cell.length_c   1.000
_cell.angle_alpha   90.00
_cell.angle_beta   90.00
_cell.angle_gamma   90.00
#
_symmetry.space_group_name_H-M   'P 1'
#
loop_
_entity.id
_entity.type
_entity.pdbx_description
1 polymer ?
#
loop_
_entity_poly.entity_id
_entity_poly.type
_entity_poly.pdbx_seq_one_letter_code
_entity_poly.pdbx_strand_id
1 'polypeptide(L)'
;MPQIVKSILDLIVQLWSQSFASNIFSLLFHKWLFEVQLDNPEALLRYSSALIQGATNVFWIDIQTNARRFQSLFQYLLEDVALVSERLKKIPLQAQQDLFLLLSRFMFFYNSVDKFESFLKKFPDYPNAFLIGGPADIFVIELSDQLQKLKVEPVLLHYLSQIKALQGLELRMTTSTRLKTCLYSFTSPGGPMYPTRAVRHAAWEELDFLFPVGRYPRHLISLFFRLLYPWYWPSSCWNFVLSCVQAVLYSLFGFIFSSLGKLRKPKHS
;
A
#
# COMPACT_ATOMS: atom_id res chain seq x y z
N MET A 1 -29.75 -25.77 8.20
CA MET A 1 -29.78 -24.36 7.76
C MET A 1 -31.22 -23.85 7.78
N PRO A 2 -31.49 -22.60 8.17
CA PRO A 2 -32.82 -22.00 8.06
C PRO A 2 -33.25 -21.99 6.58
N GLN A 3 -34.48 -22.41 6.25
CA GLN A 3 -34.98 -22.46 4.87
C GLN A 3 -34.81 -21.14 4.11
N ILE A 4 -34.96 -20.01 4.81
CA ILE A 4 -34.79 -18.65 4.27
C ILE A 4 -33.38 -18.44 3.69
N VAL A 5 -32.33 -18.88 4.40
CA VAL A 5 -30.94 -18.72 3.95
C VAL A 5 -30.71 -19.48 2.65
N LYS A 6 -31.26 -20.70 2.56
CA LYS A 6 -31.15 -21.52 1.35
C LYS A 6 -31.85 -20.86 0.16
N SER A 7 -33.07 -20.35 0.34
CA SER A 7 -33.80 -19.64 -0.71
C SER A 7 -33.07 -18.38 -1.20
N ILE A 8 -32.48 -17.60 -0.29
CA ILE A 8 -31.69 -16.41 -0.66
C ILE A 8 -30.41 -16.81 -1.40
N LEU A 9 -29.72 -17.87 -0.96
CA LEU A 9 -28.54 -18.38 -1.66
C LEU A 9 -28.88 -18.86 -3.07
N ASP A 10 -29.98 -19.59 -3.23
CA ASP A 10 -30.43 -20.07 -4.54
C ASP A 10 -30.74 -18.89 -5.48
N LEU A 11 -31.37 -17.83 -4.97
CA LEU A 11 -31.60 -16.58 -5.71
C LEU A 11 -30.28 -15.88 -6.09
N ILE A 12 -29.33 -15.78 -5.17
CA ILE A 12 -28.02 -15.17 -5.46
C ILE A 12 -27.26 -16.00 -6.50
N VAL A 13 -27.32 -17.33 -6.43
CA VAL A 13 -26.71 -18.23 -7.41
C VAL A 13 -27.33 -18.06 -8.80
N GLN A 14 -28.64 -17.83 -8.91
CA GLN A 14 -29.29 -17.50 -10.18
C GLN A 14 -28.82 -16.13 -10.73
N LEU A 15 -28.52 -15.18 -9.85
CA LEU A 15 -28.08 -13.82 -10.18
C LEU A 15 -26.56 -13.68 -10.26
N TRP A 16 -25.80 -14.78 -10.22
CA TRP A 16 -24.33 -14.74 -10.10
C TRP A 16 -23.61 -14.07 -11.26
N SER A 17 -24.25 -14.01 -12.44
CA SER A 17 -23.75 -13.28 -13.61
C SER A 17 -23.72 -11.77 -13.40
N GLN A 18 -24.46 -11.25 -12.42
CA GLN A 18 -24.56 -9.83 -12.14
C GLN A 18 -23.48 -9.38 -11.16
N SER A 19 -22.86 -8.23 -11.45
CA SER A 19 -21.78 -7.68 -10.62
C SER A 19 -22.21 -7.39 -9.18
N PHE A 20 -23.46 -6.95 -8.97
CA PHE A 20 -24.00 -6.63 -7.65
C PHE A 20 -24.23 -7.86 -6.77
N ALA A 21 -24.42 -9.06 -7.35
CA ALA A 21 -24.72 -10.27 -6.58
C ALA A 21 -23.54 -10.64 -5.67
N SER A 22 -22.32 -10.51 -6.18
CA SER A 22 -21.09 -10.73 -5.38
C SER A 22 -20.99 -9.74 -4.21
N ASN A 23 -21.36 -8.47 -4.41
CA ASN A 23 -21.33 -7.45 -3.37
C ASN A 23 -22.31 -7.80 -2.25
N ILE A 24 -23.56 -8.11 -2.61
CA ILE A 24 -24.61 -8.51 -1.66
C ILE A 24 -24.19 -9.77 -0.91
N PHE A 25 -23.63 -10.76 -1.62
CA PHE A 25 -23.12 -11.99 -1.02
C PHE A 25 -22.06 -11.70 0.04
N SER A 26 -21.04 -10.90 -0.29
CA SER A 26 -19.98 -10.55 0.65
C SER A 26 -20.51 -9.84 1.91
N LEU A 27 -21.51 -8.96 1.76
CA LEU A 27 -22.05 -8.21 2.89
C LEU A 27 -22.92 -9.07 3.80
N LEU A 28 -23.75 -9.95 3.24
CA LEU A 28 -24.71 -10.74 4.00
C LEU A 28 -24.14 -12.07 4.52
N PHE A 29 -23.27 -12.73 3.74
CA PHE A 29 -22.87 -14.12 3.98
C PHE A 29 -21.39 -14.29 4.38
N HIS A 30 -20.64 -13.21 4.59
CA HIS A 30 -19.22 -13.32 4.98
C HIS A 30 -18.98 -14.10 6.27
N LYS A 31 -19.87 -14.01 7.28
CA LYS A 31 -19.73 -14.82 8.51
C LYS A 31 -20.20 -16.25 8.30
N TRP A 32 -21.36 -16.39 7.67
CA TRP A 32 -21.99 -17.67 7.38
C TRP A 32 -21.04 -18.65 6.68
N LEU A 33 -20.24 -18.17 5.71
CA LEU A 33 -19.29 -19.01 4.97
C LEU A 33 -18.28 -19.72 5.87
N PHE A 34 -17.88 -19.11 6.99
CA PHE A 34 -16.89 -19.69 7.91
C PHE A 34 -17.53 -20.38 9.11
N GLU A 35 -18.81 -20.15 9.39
CA GLU A 35 -19.53 -20.80 10.48
C GLU A 35 -20.10 -22.16 10.05
N VAL A 36 -20.53 -22.30 8.80
CA VAL A 36 -21.15 -23.53 8.31
C VAL A 36 -20.16 -24.45 7.60
N GLN A 37 -20.30 -25.76 7.82
CA GLN A 37 -19.57 -26.79 7.08
C GLN A 37 -20.27 -27.02 5.75
N LEU A 38 -19.55 -26.80 4.64
CA LEU A 38 -20.01 -27.09 3.30
C LEU A 38 -19.28 -28.34 2.79
N ASP A 39 -20.03 -29.40 2.53
CA ASP A 39 -19.46 -30.69 2.10
C ASP A 39 -19.04 -30.68 0.62
N ASN A 40 -19.53 -29.72 -0.18
CA ASN A 40 -19.22 -29.61 -1.60
C ASN A 40 -18.03 -28.65 -1.85
N PRO A 41 -16.85 -29.14 -2.28
CA PRO A 41 -15.67 -28.31 -2.52
C PRO A 41 -15.83 -27.33 -3.69
N GLU A 42 -16.62 -27.67 -4.71
CA GLU A 42 -16.87 -26.76 -5.84
C GLU A 42 -17.73 -25.58 -5.43
N ALA A 43 -18.77 -25.83 -4.62
CA ALA A 43 -19.63 -24.78 -4.09
C ALA A 43 -18.84 -23.84 -3.17
N LEU A 44 -17.98 -24.42 -2.32
CA LEU A 44 -17.09 -23.68 -1.42
C LEU A 44 -16.13 -22.76 -2.20
N LEU A 45 -15.52 -23.27 -3.28
CA LEU A 45 -14.68 -22.45 -4.17
C LEU A 45 -15.45 -21.28 -4.78
N ARG A 46 -16.66 -21.54 -5.31
CA ARG A 46 -17.51 -20.51 -5.92
C ARG A 46 -17.88 -19.43 -4.91
N TYR A 47 -18.38 -19.82 -3.74
CA TYR A 47 -18.75 -18.88 -2.68
C TYR A 47 -17.55 -18.08 -2.17
N SER A 48 -16.39 -18.71 -2.00
CA SER A 48 -15.17 -18.02 -1.58
C SER A 48 -14.73 -16.99 -2.63
N SER A 49 -14.78 -17.35 -3.92
CA SER A 49 -14.46 -16.43 -5.01
C SER A 49 -15.39 -15.22 -5.05
N ALA A 50 -16.70 -15.41 -4.88
CA ALA A 50 -17.62 -14.26 -4.83
C ALA A 50 -17.50 -13.43 -3.57
N LEU A 51 -17.15 -14.01 -2.42
CA LEU A 51 -16.82 -13.24 -1.24
C LEU A 51 -15.66 -12.29 -1.54
N ILE A 52 -14.60 -12.80 -2.16
CA ILE A 52 -13.39 -12.02 -2.49
C ILE A 52 -13.70 -10.97 -3.55
N GLN A 53 -14.43 -11.32 -4.61
CA GLN A 53 -14.83 -10.39 -5.65
C GLN A 53 -15.77 -9.29 -5.10
N GLY A 54 -16.74 -9.67 -4.29
CA GLY A 54 -17.67 -8.74 -3.64
C GLY A 54 -16.94 -7.79 -2.70
N ALA A 55 -16.08 -8.33 -1.83
CA ALA A 55 -15.26 -7.52 -0.93
C ALA A 55 -14.32 -6.57 -1.71
N THR A 56 -13.72 -7.03 -2.81
CA THR A 56 -12.92 -6.18 -3.70
C THR A 56 -13.72 -4.97 -4.18
N ASN A 57 -14.91 -5.19 -4.74
CA ASN A 57 -15.76 -4.13 -5.27
C ASN A 57 -16.19 -3.15 -4.15
N VAL A 58 -16.60 -3.70 -3.01
CA VAL A 58 -17.07 -2.94 -1.85
C VAL A 58 -15.95 -2.07 -1.26
N PHE A 59 -14.72 -2.59 -1.15
CA PHE A 59 -13.58 -1.80 -0.69
C PHE A 59 -13.15 -0.75 -1.71
N TRP A 60 -13.29 -1.01 -3.00
CA TRP A 60 -13.10 0.01 -4.03
C TRP A 60 -14.10 1.16 -3.92
N ILE A 61 -15.35 0.89 -3.54
CA ILE A 61 -16.35 1.95 -3.27
C ILE A 61 -15.86 2.84 -2.12
N ASP A 62 -15.34 2.25 -1.05
CA ASP A 62 -14.77 2.98 0.10
C ASP A 62 -13.57 3.85 -0.32
N ILE A 63 -12.66 3.33 -1.16
CA ILE A 63 -11.56 4.13 -1.74
C ILE A 63 -12.08 5.30 -2.58
N GLN A 64 -13.04 5.05 -3.48
CA GLN A 64 -13.57 6.07 -4.39
C GLN A 64 -14.34 7.16 -3.66
N THR A 65 -15.07 6.78 -2.61
CA THR A 65 -15.82 7.71 -1.77
C THR A 65 -14.99 8.32 -0.64
N ASN A 66 -13.73 7.90 -0.49
CA ASN A 66 -12.85 8.24 0.62
C ASN A 66 -13.54 8.05 1.99
N ALA A 67 -14.30 6.97 2.12
CA ALA A 67 -15.02 6.59 3.32
C ALA A 67 -14.59 5.19 3.78
N ARG A 68 -14.87 4.84 5.04
CA ARG A 68 -14.50 3.55 5.63
C ARG A 68 -15.75 2.81 6.11
N ARG A 69 -16.78 2.75 5.26
CA ARG A 69 -18.08 2.17 5.64
C ARG A 69 -18.00 0.67 5.84
N PHE A 70 -17.09 0.00 5.12
CA PHE A 70 -16.93 -1.44 5.13
C PHE A 70 -15.70 -1.90 5.91
N GLN A 71 -15.19 -1.04 6.80
CA GLN A 71 -14.07 -1.37 7.69
C GLN A 71 -14.35 -2.61 8.55
N SER A 72 -15.59 -2.79 9.01
CA SER A 72 -15.98 -3.97 9.80
C SER A 72 -15.80 -5.28 9.04
N LEU A 73 -16.14 -5.29 7.74
CA LEU A 73 -15.92 -6.45 6.86
C LEU A 73 -14.42 -6.70 6.68
N PHE A 74 -13.62 -5.65 6.45
CA PHE A 74 -12.17 -5.78 6.32
C PHE A 74 -11.53 -6.34 7.59
N GLN A 75 -11.89 -5.79 8.76
CA GLN A 75 -11.37 -6.25 10.05
C GLN A 75 -11.73 -7.71 10.32
N TYR A 76 -12.98 -8.12 10.03
CA TYR A 76 -13.37 -9.53 10.15
C TYR A 76 -12.52 -10.45 9.25
N LEU A 77 -12.32 -10.07 7.98
CA LEU A 77 -11.53 -10.89 7.05
C LEU A 77 -10.03 -10.94 7.42
N LEU A 78 -9.48 -9.85 7.96
CA LEU A 78 -8.09 -9.84 8.40
C LEU A 78 -7.91 -10.59 9.72
N GLU A 79 -8.66 -10.21 10.74
CA GLU A 79 -8.41 -10.61 12.13
C GLU A 79 -9.00 -11.98 12.43
N ASP A 80 -10.27 -12.17 12.08
CA ASP A 80 -11.00 -13.38 12.44
C ASP A 80 -10.80 -14.52 11.44
N VAL A 81 -10.41 -14.20 10.20
CA VAL A 81 -10.23 -15.20 9.14
C VAL A 81 -8.76 -15.41 8.79
N ALA A 82 -8.05 -14.38 8.32
CA ALA A 82 -6.69 -14.56 7.79
C ALA A 82 -5.66 -14.87 8.89
N LEU A 83 -5.74 -14.21 10.05
CA LEU A 83 -4.84 -14.47 11.18
C LEU A 83 -5.18 -15.76 11.95
N VAL A 84 -6.42 -16.24 11.87
CA VAL A 84 -6.88 -17.48 12.53
C VAL A 84 -6.73 -18.67 11.59
N SER A 85 -5.66 -19.45 11.79
CA SER A 85 -5.33 -20.60 10.93
C SER A 85 -6.43 -21.66 10.83
N GLU A 86 -7.26 -21.83 11.85
CA GLU A 86 -8.40 -22.77 11.83
C GLU A 86 -9.49 -22.35 10.83
N ARG A 87 -9.79 -21.04 10.77
CA ARG A 87 -10.80 -20.50 9.85
C ARG A 87 -10.26 -20.40 8.43
N LEU A 88 -8.97 -20.06 8.28
CA LEU A 88 -8.31 -20.02 6.98
C LEU A 88 -8.34 -21.39 6.27
N LYS A 89 -8.09 -22.48 7.01
CA LYS A 89 -8.14 -23.86 6.49
C LYS A 89 -9.52 -24.31 6.00
N LYS A 90 -10.60 -23.61 6.36
CA LYS A 90 -11.95 -23.90 5.85
C LYS A 90 -12.12 -23.50 4.39
N ILE A 91 -11.27 -22.61 3.89
CA ILE A 91 -11.32 -22.15 2.50
C ILE A 91 -10.27 -22.89 1.68
N PRO A 92 -10.55 -23.22 0.40
CA PRO A 92 -9.58 -23.82 -0.50
C PRO A 92 -8.36 -22.92 -0.74
N LEU A 93 -7.19 -23.52 -0.95
CA LEU A 93 -5.89 -22.83 -1.04
C LEU A 93 -5.88 -21.68 -2.07
N GLN A 94 -6.55 -21.84 -3.21
CA GLN A 94 -6.67 -20.79 -4.22
C GLN A 94 -7.37 -19.53 -3.65
N ALA A 95 -8.49 -19.70 -2.95
CA ALA A 95 -9.20 -18.58 -2.36
C ALA A 95 -8.49 -18.01 -1.13
N GLN A 96 -7.65 -18.80 -0.44
CA GLN A 96 -6.75 -18.25 0.58
C GLN A 96 -5.75 -17.28 -0.06
N GLN A 97 -5.09 -17.67 -1.14
CA GLN A 97 -4.17 -16.80 -1.87
C GLN A 97 -4.85 -15.52 -2.34
N ASP A 98 -6.02 -15.64 -2.98
CA ASP A 98 -6.79 -14.49 -3.46
C ASP A 98 -7.23 -13.56 -2.31
N LEU A 99 -7.58 -14.12 -1.14
CA LEU A 99 -7.90 -13.36 0.06
C LEU A 99 -6.68 -12.57 0.57
N PHE A 100 -5.50 -13.18 0.60
CA PHE A 100 -4.28 -12.48 1.01
C PHE A 100 -3.87 -11.38 0.02
N LEU A 101 -4.04 -11.59 -1.28
CA LEU A 101 -3.86 -10.54 -2.28
C LEU A 101 -4.86 -9.40 -2.06
N LEU A 102 -6.14 -9.72 -1.82
CA LEU A 102 -7.16 -8.74 -1.49
C LEU A 102 -6.75 -7.92 -0.25
N LEU A 103 -6.42 -8.57 0.85
CA LEU A 103 -6.06 -7.90 2.10
C LEU A 103 -4.81 -7.02 1.92
N SER A 104 -3.80 -7.51 1.18
CA SER A 104 -2.57 -6.75 0.88
C SER A 104 -2.87 -5.41 0.21
N ARG A 105 -3.84 -5.39 -0.70
CA ARG A 105 -4.24 -4.19 -1.45
C ARG A 105 -4.84 -3.10 -0.57
N PHE A 106 -5.61 -3.48 0.44
CA PHE A 106 -6.42 -2.56 1.25
C PHE A 106 -5.89 -2.34 2.68
N MET A 107 -4.83 -3.05 3.07
CA MET A 107 -4.29 -3.02 4.44
C MET A 107 -3.91 -1.61 4.92
N PHE A 108 -3.26 -0.83 4.04
CA PHE A 108 -2.86 0.54 4.36
C PHE A 108 -4.05 1.49 4.41
N PHE A 109 -5.07 1.30 3.56
CA PHE A 109 -6.27 2.12 3.57
C PHE A 109 -7.04 2.07 4.90
N TYR A 110 -7.14 0.88 5.48
CA TYR A 110 -7.84 0.61 6.74
C TYR A 110 -6.94 0.70 7.98
N ASN A 111 -5.77 1.34 7.91
CA ASN A 111 -4.86 1.56 9.05
C ASN A 111 -4.47 0.27 9.80
N SER A 112 -4.35 -0.87 9.12
CA SER A 112 -4.07 -2.15 9.79
C SER A 112 -2.60 -2.53 9.81
N VAL A 113 -1.72 -1.53 9.79
CA VAL A 113 -0.26 -1.70 9.72
C VAL A 113 0.30 -2.44 10.94
N ASP A 114 -0.29 -2.28 12.11
CA ASP A 114 0.14 -2.98 13.34
C ASP A 114 0.10 -4.51 13.20
N LYS A 115 -0.74 -5.02 12.30
CA LYS A 115 -0.93 -6.46 12.05
C LYS A 115 -0.07 -6.97 10.90
N PHE A 116 0.70 -6.11 10.26
CA PHE A 116 1.46 -6.42 9.04
C PHE A 116 2.45 -7.57 9.23
N GLU A 117 3.25 -7.56 10.30
CA GLU A 117 4.20 -8.64 10.55
C GLU A 117 3.49 -9.99 10.78
N SER A 118 2.40 -9.98 11.55
CA SER A 118 1.60 -11.18 11.81
C SER A 118 0.94 -11.72 10.55
N PHE A 119 0.52 -10.82 9.66
CA PHE A 119 -0.08 -11.14 8.37
C PHE A 119 0.95 -11.78 7.43
N LEU A 120 2.16 -11.23 7.33
CA LEU A 120 3.23 -11.82 6.51
C LEU A 120 3.64 -13.23 6.98
N LYS A 121 3.62 -13.50 8.29
CA LYS A 121 3.91 -14.84 8.84
C LYS A 121 2.85 -15.88 8.51
N LYS A 122 1.62 -15.47 8.17
CA LYS A 122 0.47 -16.34 7.88
C LYS A 122 0.17 -16.49 6.39
N PHE A 123 0.99 -15.92 5.53
CA PHE A 123 0.81 -15.98 4.08
C PHE A 123 0.75 -17.43 3.60
N PRO A 124 -0.21 -17.80 2.73
CA PRO A 124 -0.30 -19.14 2.18
C PRO A 124 0.87 -19.41 1.24
N ASP A 125 1.24 -20.69 1.11
CA ASP A 125 2.28 -21.12 0.18
C ASP A 125 1.86 -20.86 -1.27
N TYR A 126 2.76 -20.28 -2.06
CA TYR A 126 2.57 -20.08 -3.49
C TYR A 126 3.37 -21.09 -4.30
N PRO A 127 2.77 -21.76 -5.30
CA PRO A 127 3.50 -22.68 -6.16
C PRO A 127 4.63 -21.98 -6.93
N ASN A 128 4.46 -20.68 -7.20
CA ASN A 128 5.43 -19.85 -7.92
C ASN A 128 6.35 -19.02 -7.00
N ALA A 129 6.47 -19.39 -5.71
CA ALA A 129 7.29 -18.65 -4.74
C ALA A 129 8.75 -18.49 -5.21
N PHE A 130 9.31 -19.47 -5.91
CA PHE A 130 10.66 -19.37 -6.49
C PHE A 130 10.81 -18.21 -7.49
N LEU A 131 9.77 -17.94 -8.29
CA LEU A 131 9.81 -16.90 -9.32
C LEU A 131 9.46 -15.51 -8.76
N ILE A 132 8.47 -15.45 -7.86
CA ILE A 132 7.87 -14.19 -7.40
C ILE A 132 8.61 -13.67 -6.15
N GLY A 133 9.11 -14.55 -5.30
CA GLY A 133 9.76 -14.22 -4.02
C GLY A 133 8.92 -14.63 -2.82
N GLY A 134 9.28 -14.08 -1.66
CA GLY A 134 8.60 -14.38 -0.39
C GLY A 134 7.28 -13.63 -0.20
N PRO A 135 6.61 -13.81 0.96
CA PRO A 135 5.38 -13.08 1.30
C PRO A 135 5.50 -11.55 1.20
N ALA A 136 6.63 -11.00 1.65
CA ALA A 136 6.89 -9.56 1.58
C ALA A 136 6.99 -9.07 0.13
N ASP A 137 7.61 -9.86 -0.76
CA ASP A 137 7.70 -9.54 -2.18
C ASP A 137 6.33 -9.49 -2.85
N ILE A 138 5.48 -10.49 -2.58
CA ILE A 138 4.10 -10.55 -3.09
C ILE A 138 3.29 -9.35 -2.62
N PHE A 139 3.37 -9.03 -1.32
CA PHE A 139 2.71 -7.87 -0.75
C PHE A 139 3.13 -6.57 -1.45
N VAL A 140 4.44 -6.36 -1.62
CA VAL A 140 4.98 -5.13 -2.23
C VAL A 140 4.61 -5.03 -3.71
N ILE A 141 4.53 -6.16 -4.43
CA ILE A 141 4.05 -6.18 -5.82
C ILE A 141 2.59 -5.72 -5.87
N GLU A 142 1.71 -6.31 -5.06
CA GLU A 142 0.29 -5.94 -5.03
C GLU A 142 0.09 -4.49 -4.60
N LEU A 143 0.83 -4.03 -3.60
CA LEU A 143 0.82 -2.64 -3.17
C LEU A 143 1.24 -1.68 -4.30
N SER A 144 2.33 -2.00 -5.01
CA SER A 144 2.80 -1.18 -6.14
C SER A 144 1.73 -1.08 -7.23
N ASP A 145 1.04 -2.18 -7.51
CA ASP A 145 -0.03 -2.23 -8.50
C ASP A 145 -1.28 -1.47 -8.04
N GLN A 146 -1.57 -1.44 -6.75
CA GLN A 146 -2.62 -0.59 -6.20
C GLN A 146 -2.29 0.88 -6.33
N LEU A 147 -1.08 1.31 -5.95
CA LEU A 147 -0.67 2.70 -6.03
C LEU A 147 -0.89 3.28 -7.44
N GLN A 148 -0.56 2.51 -8.49
CA GLN A 148 -0.76 2.92 -9.88
C GLN A 148 -2.24 3.03 -10.30
N LYS A 149 -3.14 2.30 -9.63
CA LYS A 149 -4.59 2.32 -9.91
C LYS A 149 -5.32 3.42 -9.13
N LEU A 150 -4.75 3.92 -8.04
CA LEU A 150 -5.37 4.94 -7.20
C LEU A 150 -5.46 6.27 -7.94
N LYS A 151 -6.69 6.78 -8.06
CA LYS A 151 -6.98 8.10 -8.65
C LYS A 151 -7.37 9.16 -7.61
N VAL A 152 -7.67 8.73 -6.39
CA VAL A 152 -8.14 9.59 -5.31
C VAL A 152 -6.95 10.10 -4.52
N GLU A 153 -6.66 11.40 -4.64
CA GLU A 153 -5.49 12.05 -4.03
C GLU A 153 -5.35 11.83 -2.50
N PRO A 154 -6.36 12.08 -1.65
CA PRO A 154 -6.20 11.90 -0.20
C PRO A 154 -5.90 10.44 0.16
N VAL A 155 -6.46 9.48 -0.59
CA VAL A 155 -6.17 8.06 -0.40
C VAL A 155 -4.73 7.75 -0.80
N LEU A 156 -4.27 8.25 -1.95
CA LEU A 156 -2.89 8.05 -2.38
C LEU A 156 -1.88 8.62 -1.38
N LEU A 157 -2.10 9.84 -0.87
CA LEU A 157 -1.28 10.44 0.17
C LEU A 157 -1.25 9.59 1.45
N HIS A 158 -2.40 9.05 1.83
CA HIS A 158 -2.50 8.17 2.98
C HIS A 158 -1.70 6.88 2.77
N TYR A 159 -1.82 6.22 1.62
CA TYR A 159 -0.99 5.06 1.29
C TYR A 159 0.49 5.39 1.34
N LEU A 160 0.93 6.50 0.73
CA LEU A 160 2.32 6.94 0.78
C LEU A 160 2.80 7.09 2.23
N SER A 161 2.01 7.71 3.12
CA SER A 161 2.41 7.84 4.53
C SER A 161 2.62 6.50 5.27
N GLN A 162 1.89 5.45 4.86
CA GLN A 162 1.97 4.12 5.47
C GLN A 162 3.07 3.24 4.88
N ILE A 163 3.62 3.61 3.71
CA ILE A 163 4.71 2.87 3.05
C ILE A 163 5.98 2.81 3.91
N LYS A 164 6.16 3.73 4.86
CA LYS A 164 7.23 3.67 5.88
C LYS A 164 7.29 2.34 6.61
N ALA A 165 6.16 1.66 6.77
CA ALA A 165 6.08 0.34 7.40
C ALA A 165 6.85 -0.77 6.66
N LEU A 166 7.21 -0.54 5.39
CA LEU A 166 8.01 -1.48 4.59
C LEU A 166 9.51 -1.38 4.88
N GLN A 167 9.94 -0.42 5.69
CA GLN A 167 11.35 -0.25 6.03
C GLN A 167 11.88 -1.48 6.76
N GLY A 168 13.04 -1.97 6.33
CA GLY A 168 13.70 -3.13 6.94
C GLY A 168 13.20 -4.48 6.45
N LEU A 169 12.26 -4.52 5.50
CA LEU A 169 11.90 -5.77 4.84
C LEU A 169 13.01 -6.25 3.91
N GLU A 170 13.33 -7.54 4.00
CA GLU A 170 14.21 -8.22 3.05
C GLU A 170 13.44 -8.49 1.76
N LEU A 171 13.59 -7.58 0.79
CA LEU A 171 12.96 -7.67 -0.52
C LEU A 171 13.97 -8.13 -1.56
N ARG A 172 13.50 -8.87 -2.55
CA ARG A 172 14.29 -9.18 -3.74
C ARG A 172 14.66 -7.89 -4.49
N MET A 173 15.79 -7.92 -5.19
CA MET A 173 16.22 -6.76 -5.99
C MET A 173 15.19 -6.33 -7.05
N THR A 174 14.48 -7.28 -7.66
CA THR A 174 13.45 -7.01 -8.68
C THR A 174 12.22 -6.31 -8.09
N THR A 175 11.73 -6.74 -6.93
CA THR A 175 10.58 -6.16 -6.24
C THR A 175 10.91 -4.79 -5.66
N SER A 176 12.09 -4.66 -5.03
CA SER A 176 12.67 -3.39 -4.60
C SER A 176 12.77 -2.38 -5.76
N THR A 177 13.27 -2.81 -6.93
CA THR A 177 13.36 -1.96 -8.13
C THR A 177 11.98 -1.55 -8.67
N ARG A 178 10.98 -2.47 -8.64
CA ARG A 178 9.60 -2.17 -9.03
C ARG A 178 8.98 -1.10 -8.14
N LEU A 179 9.09 -1.27 -6.81
CA LEU A 179 8.58 -0.30 -5.85
C LEU A 179 9.26 1.07 -6.02
N LYS A 180 10.60 1.08 -6.16
CA LYS A 180 11.38 2.30 -6.41
C LYS A 180 10.92 3.02 -7.68
N THR A 181 10.71 2.28 -8.77
CA THR A 181 10.22 2.85 -10.04
C THR A 181 8.80 3.40 -9.90
N CYS A 182 7.94 2.70 -9.17
CA CYS A 182 6.57 3.14 -8.88
C CYS A 182 6.54 4.44 -8.06
N LEU A 183 7.35 4.54 -7.00
CA LEU A 183 7.45 5.78 -6.23
C LEU A 183 8.05 6.91 -7.05
N TYR A 184 9.07 6.61 -7.84
CA TYR A 184 9.70 7.59 -8.72
C TYR A 184 8.73 8.16 -9.76
N SER A 185 7.80 7.37 -10.30
CA SER A 185 6.79 7.90 -11.24
C SER A 185 5.89 8.97 -10.61
N PHE A 186 5.68 8.93 -9.29
CA PHE A 186 4.92 9.96 -8.59
C PHE A 186 5.74 11.21 -8.27
N THR A 187 7.05 11.24 -8.53
CA THR A 187 7.92 12.40 -8.22
C THR A 187 8.00 13.44 -9.34
N SER A 188 7.71 13.04 -10.58
CA SER A 188 7.89 13.88 -11.77
C SER A 188 6.62 14.68 -12.11
N PRO A 189 6.76 15.95 -12.57
CA PRO A 189 5.71 16.64 -13.31
C PRO A 189 5.59 16.01 -14.71
N GLY A 190 4.85 14.92 -14.85
CA GLY A 190 4.70 14.26 -16.15
C GLY A 190 3.55 13.25 -16.15
N GLY A 191 3.09 12.86 -17.34
CA GLY A 191 1.97 11.93 -17.53
C GLY A 191 2.27 10.50 -17.03
N PRO A 192 1.25 9.62 -16.94
CA PRO A 192 -0.11 9.74 -17.52
C PRO A 192 -1.16 10.42 -16.62
N MET A 193 -0.88 10.65 -15.34
CA MET A 193 -1.76 11.37 -14.42
C MET A 193 -0.89 12.37 -13.68
N TYR A 194 -1.11 13.68 -13.87
CA TYR A 194 -0.28 14.73 -13.26
C TYR A 194 -0.37 14.65 -11.74
N PRO A 195 0.64 14.12 -11.02
CA PRO A 195 0.57 14.05 -9.58
C PRO A 195 0.60 15.48 -9.02
N THR A 196 -0.25 15.75 -8.04
CA THR A 196 -0.28 17.06 -7.40
C THR A 196 1.03 17.34 -6.68
N ARG A 197 1.27 18.60 -6.33
CA ARG A 197 2.48 18.98 -5.58
C ARG A 197 2.58 18.23 -4.25
N ALA A 198 1.45 17.99 -3.57
CA ALA A 198 1.42 17.24 -2.32
C ALA A 198 1.87 15.80 -2.52
N VAL A 199 1.31 15.11 -3.53
CA VAL A 199 1.66 13.73 -3.87
C VAL A 199 3.14 13.61 -4.24
N ARG A 200 3.68 14.55 -5.03
CA ARG A 200 5.10 14.53 -5.40
C ARG A 200 6.03 14.69 -4.21
N HIS A 201 5.70 15.58 -3.28
CA HIS A 201 6.51 15.79 -2.07
C HIS A 201 6.46 14.59 -1.15
N ALA A 202 5.27 14.03 -0.92
CA ALA A 202 5.11 12.80 -0.17
C ALA A 202 5.92 11.67 -0.83
N ALA A 203 5.77 11.47 -2.15
CA ALA A 203 6.51 10.45 -2.88
C ALA A 203 8.04 10.63 -2.77
N TRP A 204 8.56 11.86 -2.84
CA TRP A 204 9.98 12.14 -2.61
C TRP A 204 10.42 11.78 -1.20
N GLU A 205 9.64 12.15 -0.18
CA GLU A 205 9.92 11.84 1.22
C GLU A 205 9.99 10.34 1.46
N GLU A 206 8.97 9.60 1.01
CA GLU A 206 8.90 8.14 1.18
C GLU A 206 10.00 7.43 0.38
N LEU A 207 10.29 7.89 -0.83
CA LEU A 207 11.32 7.32 -1.69
C LEU A 207 12.74 7.53 -1.13
N ASP A 208 12.98 8.67 -0.48
CA ASP A 208 14.25 8.95 0.22
C ASP A 208 14.35 8.17 1.53
N PHE A 209 13.23 7.97 2.23
CA PHE A 209 13.16 7.20 3.46
C PHE A 209 13.44 5.71 3.24
N LEU A 210 12.77 5.09 2.26
CA LEU A 210 12.94 3.67 1.95
C LEU A 210 14.26 3.36 1.25
N PHE A 211 14.71 4.27 0.36
CA PHE A 211 15.91 4.07 -0.44
C PHE A 211 16.89 5.23 -0.22
N PRO A 212 17.62 5.26 0.91
CA PRO A 212 18.55 6.34 1.20
C PRO A 212 19.73 6.36 0.22
N VAL A 213 20.11 5.19 -0.30
CA VAL A 213 21.18 5.04 -1.29
C VAL A 213 20.72 5.60 -2.63
N GLY A 214 21.37 6.70 -3.05
CA GLY A 214 21.04 7.41 -4.29
C GLY A 214 20.12 8.62 -4.11
N ARG A 215 19.87 9.09 -2.88
CA ARG A 215 19.16 10.35 -2.61
C ARG A 215 19.77 11.53 -3.37
N TYR A 216 21.05 11.80 -3.16
CA TYR A 216 21.77 12.91 -3.79
C TYR A 216 21.72 12.90 -5.32
N PRO A 217 22.10 11.81 -6.03
CA PRO A 217 22.05 11.80 -7.49
C PRO A 217 20.62 11.95 -8.03
N ARG A 218 19.59 11.41 -7.36
CA ARG A 218 18.19 11.59 -7.79
C ARG A 218 17.75 13.04 -7.74
N HIS A 219 18.03 13.75 -6.64
CA HIS A 219 17.69 15.18 -6.51
C HIS A 219 18.46 16.03 -7.51
N LEU A 220 19.74 15.71 -7.73
CA LEU A 220 20.58 16.38 -8.72
C LEU A 220 20.00 16.20 -10.13
N ILE A 221 19.68 14.98 -10.54
CA ILE A 221 19.06 14.69 -11.85
C ILE A 221 17.72 15.42 -11.99
N SER A 222 16.86 15.39 -10.97
CA SER A 222 15.58 16.11 -10.98
C SER A 222 15.77 17.61 -11.15
N LEU A 223 16.77 18.19 -10.49
CA LEU A 223 17.13 19.60 -10.59
C LEU A 223 17.64 19.95 -11.99
N PHE A 224 18.53 19.14 -12.58
CA PHE A 224 18.99 19.31 -13.96
C PHE A 224 17.82 19.33 -14.95
N PHE A 225 16.89 18.37 -14.84
CA PHE A 225 15.70 18.35 -15.70
C PHE A 225 14.82 19.59 -15.51
N ARG A 226 14.62 20.08 -14.28
CA ARG A 226 13.86 21.32 -14.04
C ARG A 226 14.53 22.55 -14.64
N LEU A 227 15.85 22.62 -14.61
CA LEU A 227 16.63 23.70 -15.22
C LEU A 227 16.55 23.69 -16.75
N LEU A 228 16.44 22.51 -17.35
CA LEU A 228 16.28 22.34 -18.80
C LEU A 228 14.90 22.79 -19.33
N TYR A 229 13.87 22.92 -18.47
CA TYR A 229 12.55 23.38 -18.90
C TYR A 229 12.47 24.92 -18.99
N PRO A 230 12.23 25.48 -20.20
CA PRO A 230 12.29 26.93 -20.44
C PRO A 230 11.31 27.80 -19.62
N TRP A 231 10.23 27.21 -19.10
CA TRP A 231 9.20 27.94 -18.34
C TRP A 231 9.41 27.96 -16.81
N TYR A 232 10.26 27.07 -16.26
CA TYR A 232 10.49 26.95 -14.81
C TYR A 232 11.90 27.35 -14.37
N TRP A 233 12.82 27.59 -15.32
CA TRP A 233 14.22 27.86 -15.01
C TRP A 233 14.46 29.13 -14.16
N PRO A 234 13.76 30.28 -14.35
CA PRO A 234 14.10 31.48 -13.57
C PRO A 234 13.74 31.34 -12.10
N SER A 235 12.55 30.81 -11.80
CA SER A 235 12.08 30.58 -10.42
C SER A 235 12.83 29.42 -9.75
N SER A 236 13.22 28.39 -10.50
CA SER A 236 14.00 27.26 -9.99
C SER A 236 15.45 27.66 -9.70
N CYS A 237 16.10 28.44 -10.58
CA CYS A 237 17.40 29.04 -10.31
C CYS A 237 17.36 29.93 -9.07
N TRP A 238 16.32 30.78 -8.94
CA TRP A 238 16.18 31.66 -7.78
C TRP A 238 16.06 30.87 -6.46
N ASN A 239 15.22 29.84 -6.43
CA ASN A 239 15.08 28.97 -5.27
C ASN A 239 16.35 28.18 -4.95
N PHE A 240 17.11 27.77 -5.97
CA PHE A 240 18.40 27.10 -5.79
C PHE A 240 19.44 28.06 -5.19
N VAL A 241 19.53 29.29 -5.70
CA VAL A 241 20.40 30.33 -5.14
C VAL A 241 20.03 30.61 -3.69
N LEU A 242 18.74 30.79 -3.38
CA LEU A 242 18.28 30.98 -2.00
C LEU A 242 18.63 29.79 -1.10
N SER A 243 18.48 28.56 -1.58
CA SER A 243 18.80 27.35 -0.81
C SER A 243 20.31 27.22 -0.56
N CYS A 244 21.14 27.53 -1.56
CA CYS A 244 22.59 27.57 -1.42
C CYS A 244 23.04 28.65 -0.42
N VAL A 245 22.46 29.86 -0.52
CA VAL A 245 22.74 30.95 0.42
C VAL A 245 22.32 30.55 1.84
N GLN A 246 21.15 29.96 2.02
CA GLN A 246 20.71 29.46 3.33
C GLN A 246 21.64 28.37 3.87
N ALA A 247 22.06 27.40 3.05
CA ALA A 247 22.97 26.34 3.47
C ALA A 247 24.36 26.88 3.87
N VAL A 248 24.88 27.88 3.14
CA VAL A 248 26.11 28.58 3.50
C VAL A 248 25.94 29.38 4.79
N LEU A 249 24.81 30.06 4.98
CA LEU A 249 24.52 30.77 6.22
C LEU A 249 24.42 29.81 7.41
N TYR A 250 23.72 28.69 7.27
CA TYR A 250 23.63 27.68 8.33
C TYR A 250 24.97 27.02 8.65
N SER A 251 25.83 26.78 7.64
CA SER A 251 27.17 26.23 7.90
C SER A 251 28.09 27.25 8.56
N LEU A 252 28.00 28.53 8.18
CA LEU A 252 28.71 29.62 8.84
C LEU A 252 28.23 29.83 10.29
N PHE A 253 26.91 29.84 10.52
CA PHE A 253 26.35 29.90 11.87
C PHE A 253 26.77 28.68 12.71
N GLY A 254 26.73 27.47 12.15
CA GLY A 254 27.22 26.26 12.82
C GLY A 254 28.72 26.33 13.13
N PHE A 255 29.52 26.89 12.23
CA PHE A 255 30.95 27.09 12.44
C PHE A 255 31.22 28.12 13.55
N ILE A 256 30.49 29.24 13.57
CA ILE A 256 30.59 30.26 14.63
C ILE A 256 30.15 29.69 15.98
N PHE A 257 29.01 28.98 16.06
CA PHE A 257 28.56 28.39 17.32
C PHE A 257 29.50 27.28 17.82
N SER A 258 30.08 26.48 16.92
CA SER A 258 31.07 25.47 17.31
C SER A 258 32.42 26.06 17.72
N SER A 259 32.85 27.18 17.13
CA SER A 259 34.05 27.91 17.56
C SER A 259 33.83 28.59 18.91
N LEU A 260 32.65 29.17 19.14
CA LEU A 260 32.25 29.76 20.42
C LEU A 260 32.14 28.70 21.53
N GLY A 261 31.62 27.51 21.20
CA GLY A 261 31.56 26.36 22.11
C GLY A 261 32.94 25.79 22.47
N LYS A 262 33.92 25.84 21.55
CA LYS A 262 35.32 25.47 21.82
C LYS A 262 36.04 26.48 22.71
N LEU A 263 35.72 27.78 22.59
CA LEU A 263 36.26 28.84 23.44
C LEU A 263 35.70 28.82 24.88
N ARG A 264 34.52 28.23 25.09
CA ARG A 264 33.86 28.16 26.40
C ARG A 264 34.21 26.91 27.21
N LYS A 265 35.04 25.98 26.70
CA LYS A 265 35.57 24.87 27.50
C LYS A 265 36.74 25.39 28.36
N PRO A 266 36.62 25.45 29.69
CA PRO A 266 37.76 25.77 30.54
C PRO A 266 38.83 24.68 30.36
N LYS A 267 40.09 25.09 30.22
CA LYS A 267 41.22 24.17 30.37
C LYS A 267 41.18 23.66 31.80
N HIS A 268 40.82 22.38 31.99
CA HIS A 268 41.11 21.67 33.23
C HIS A 268 42.64 21.52 33.32
N SER A 269 43.26 22.35 34.16
CA SER A 269 44.51 22.02 34.86
C SER A 269 44.15 21.55 36.26
#